data_AF-A0AA97EUD2-F1
#
_entry.id   AF-A0AA97EUD2-F1
#
_cell.length_a   1.000
_cell.length_b   1.000
_cell.length_c   1.000
_cell.angle_alpha   90.00
_cell.angle_beta   90.00
_cell.angle_gamma   90.00
#
_symmetry.space_group_name_H-M   'P 1'
#
loop_
_entity.id
_entity.type
_entity.pdbx_description
1 polymer ?
#
loop_
_entity_poly.entity_id
_entity_poly.type
_entity_poly.pdbx_seq_one_letter_code
_entity_poly.pdbx_strand_id
1 'polypeptide(L)'
;MLEIITKFINKSNRKLEQKYLIDHQIIFDAELGYIVDGMVINELSERLHYFSNRRMDKFDDLKALYFNAIMINEKIDLEIATGRYVARLGNNQENLMQLKKIIKKLNDYYREFLRER
;
A
#
# COMPACT_ATOMS: atom_id res chain seq x y z
N MET A 1 -2.56 37.87 -3.72
CA MET A 1 -3.14 37.17 -2.55
C MET A 1 -3.30 35.67 -2.78
N LEU A 2 -3.91 35.22 -3.89
CA LEU A 2 -4.10 33.79 -4.19
C LEU A 2 -2.78 32.99 -4.24
N GLU A 3 -1.74 33.48 -4.92
CA GLU A 3 -0.46 32.75 -5.01
C GLU A 3 0.24 32.48 -3.67
N ILE A 4 0.13 33.40 -2.70
CA ILE A 4 0.76 33.25 -1.38
C ILE A 4 0.02 32.16 -0.58
N ILE A 5 -1.32 32.15 -0.66
CA ILE A 5 -2.16 31.13 -0.04
C ILE A 5 -1.86 29.75 -0.66
N THR A 6 -1.79 29.65 -1.98
CA THR A 6 -1.46 28.41 -2.69
C THR A 6 -0.05 27.90 -2.32
N LYS A 7 0.96 28.77 -2.27
CA LYS A 7 2.33 28.40 -1.85
C LYS A 7 2.36 27.90 -0.40
N PHE A 8 1.61 28.52 0.51
CA PHE A 8 1.54 28.11 1.91
C PHE A 8 0.82 26.76 2.08
N ILE A 9 -0.29 26.55 1.38
CA ILE A 9 -1.02 25.27 1.36
C ILE A 9 -0.13 24.17 0.80
N ASN A 10 0.58 24.40 -0.30
CA ASN A 10 1.50 23.43 -0.89
C ASN A 10 2.65 23.06 0.06
N LYS A 11 3.21 24.04 0.78
CA LYS A 11 4.26 23.78 1.78
C LYS A 11 3.74 23.01 2.99
N SER A 12 2.53 23.31 3.45
CA SER A 12 1.86 22.60 4.55
C SER A 12 1.56 21.15 4.15
N ASN A 13 1.00 20.93 2.95
CA ASN A 13 0.68 19.60 2.45
C ASN A 13 1.92 18.72 2.30
N ARG A 14 3.02 19.27 1.76
CA ARG A 14 4.31 18.55 1.68
C ARG A 14 4.87 18.15 3.05
N LYS A 15 4.69 18.99 4.08
CA LYS A 15 5.11 18.64 5.44
C LYS A 15 4.25 17.51 6.03
N LEU A 16 2.94 17.53 5.79
CA LEU A 16 2.04 16.47 6.23
C LEU A 16 2.34 15.15 5.51
N GLU A 17 2.62 15.21 4.20
CA GLU A 17 3.03 14.06 3.41
C GLU A 17 4.34 13.45 3.94
N GLN A 18 5.38 14.27 4.12
CA GLN A 18 6.66 13.81 4.67
C GLN A 18 6.49 13.22 6.08
N LYS A 19 5.68 13.85 6.92
CA LYS A 19 5.37 13.31 8.25
C LYS A 19 4.68 11.95 8.14
N TYR A 20 3.69 11.81 7.24
CA TYR A 20 3.01 10.54 7.03
C TYR A 20 3.99 9.44 6.61
N LEU A 21 4.86 9.71 5.64
CA LEU A 21 5.88 8.77 5.15
C LEU A 21 6.83 8.34 6.29
N ILE A 22 7.31 9.28 7.11
CA ILE A 22 8.19 8.99 8.26
C ILE A 22 7.46 8.17 9.32
N ASP A 23 6.27 8.60 9.76
CA ASP A 23 5.50 7.94 10.82
C ASP A 23 5.13 6.49 10.45
N HIS A 24 4.93 6.22 9.15
CA HIS A 24 4.56 4.90 8.65
C HIS A 24 5.73 4.11 8.05
N GLN A 25 6.95 4.66 8.11
CA GLN A 25 8.19 4.09 7.59
C GLN A 25 8.09 3.69 6.11
N ILE A 26 7.53 4.58 5.29
CA ILE A 26 7.37 4.40 3.85
C ILE A 26 8.50 5.13 3.13
N ILE A 27 9.23 4.40 2.29
CA ILE A 27 10.25 4.92 1.38
C ILE A 27 9.92 4.42 -0.02
N PHE A 28 10.19 5.23 -1.04
CA PHE A 28 10.14 4.78 -2.44
C PHE A 28 11.55 4.77 -3.01
N ASP A 29 11.95 3.62 -3.52
CA ASP A 29 13.20 3.43 -4.25
C ASP A 29 12.88 3.16 -5.73
N ALA A 30 13.68 3.74 -6.64
CA ALA A 30 13.39 3.67 -8.07
C ALA A 30 13.60 2.27 -8.68
N GLU A 31 14.46 1.44 -8.07
CA GLU A 31 14.75 0.08 -8.54
C GLU A 31 13.91 -0.96 -7.79
N LEU A 32 13.78 -0.79 -6.47
CA LEU A 32 13.10 -1.76 -5.59
C LEU A 32 11.59 -1.50 -5.45
N GLY A 33 11.15 -0.27 -5.68
CA GLY A 33 9.77 0.18 -5.45
C GLY A 33 9.53 0.62 -4.00
N TYR A 34 8.30 0.43 -3.52
CA TYR A 34 7.97 0.80 -2.13
C TYR A 34 8.64 -0.10 -1.11
N ILE A 35 9.22 0.53 -0.09
CA ILE A 35 9.75 -0.09 1.12
C ILE A 35 8.88 0.39 2.30
N VAL A 36 8.32 -0.54 3.07
CA VAL A 36 7.48 -0.23 4.23
C VAL A 36 7.96 -1.02 5.44
N ASP A 37 8.19 -0.34 6.56
CA ASP A 37 8.77 -0.94 7.78
C ASP A 37 10.09 -1.70 7.49
N GLY A 38 10.90 -1.19 6.56
CA GLY A 38 12.17 -1.79 6.15
C GLY A 38 12.07 -2.98 5.19
N MET A 39 10.87 -3.40 4.80
CA MET A 39 10.64 -4.50 3.84
C MET A 39 10.41 -3.97 2.43
N VAL A 40 11.09 -4.53 1.43
CA VAL A 40 10.81 -4.27 0.01
C VAL A 40 9.49 -4.94 -0.35
N ILE A 41 8.43 -4.16 -0.56
CA ILE A 41 7.06 -4.70 -0.65
C ILE A 41 6.83 -5.48 -1.94
N ASN A 42 7.60 -5.18 -2.99
CA ASN A 42 7.58 -5.97 -4.22
C ASN A 42 8.10 -7.41 -4.05
N GLU A 43 8.72 -7.78 -2.92
CA GLU A 43 8.97 -9.18 -2.57
C GLU A 43 7.67 -9.97 -2.30
N LEU A 44 6.57 -9.27 -1.99
CA LEU A 44 5.24 -9.85 -1.77
C LEU A 44 4.40 -9.93 -3.06
N SER A 45 4.99 -9.63 -4.22
CA SER A 45 4.28 -9.50 -5.51
C SER A 45 3.50 -10.76 -5.91
N GLU A 46 4.00 -11.96 -5.58
CA GLU A 46 3.26 -13.20 -5.89
C GLU A 46 1.95 -13.31 -5.11
N ARG A 47 1.92 -12.83 -3.85
CA ARG A 47 0.69 -12.71 -3.04
C ARG A 47 -0.26 -11.69 -3.66
N LEU A 48 0.27 -10.54 -4.07
CA LEU A 48 -0.53 -9.50 -4.73
C LEU A 48 -1.15 -10.03 -6.02
N HIS A 49 -0.37 -10.70 -6.87
CA HIS A 49 -0.85 -11.31 -8.10
C HIS A 49 -1.98 -12.31 -7.84
N TYR A 50 -1.82 -13.16 -6.84
CA TYR A 50 -2.85 -14.13 -6.46
C TYR A 50 -4.12 -13.45 -5.91
N PHE A 51 -3.99 -12.57 -4.92
CA PHE A 51 -5.15 -11.92 -4.30
C PHE A 51 -5.85 -10.94 -5.24
N SER A 52 -5.11 -10.27 -6.12
CA SER A 52 -5.66 -9.35 -7.12
C SER A 52 -6.34 -10.04 -8.30
N ASN A 53 -6.46 -11.37 -8.33
CA ASN A 53 -6.93 -12.11 -9.53
C ASN A 53 -6.08 -11.80 -10.77
N ARG A 54 -4.74 -11.77 -10.60
CA ARG A 54 -3.76 -11.50 -11.67
C ARG A 54 -3.86 -10.11 -12.30
N ARG A 55 -4.51 -9.17 -11.61
CA ARG A 55 -4.66 -7.78 -12.10
C ARG A 55 -3.46 -6.91 -11.76
N MET A 56 -2.62 -7.35 -10.82
CA MET A 56 -1.50 -6.59 -10.33
C MET A 56 -0.29 -7.50 -10.11
N ASP A 57 0.86 -7.08 -10.62
CA ASP A 57 2.13 -7.81 -10.48
C ASP A 57 3.12 -7.13 -9.54
N LYS A 58 2.88 -5.88 -9.16
CA LYS A 58 3.73 -5.07 -8.27
C LYS A 58 2.89 -4.07 -7.47
N PHE A 59 3.46 -3.56 -6.38
CA PHE A 59 2.82 -2.57 -5.51
C PHE A 59 3.04 -1.13 -5.95
N ASP A 60 3.81 -0.90 -7.03
CA ASP A 60 4.23 0.44 -7.46
C ASP A 60 3.07 1.30 -7.98
N ASP A 61 2.03 0.67 -8.54
CA ASP A 61 0.80 1.38 -8.95
C ASP A 61 -0.17 1.49 -7.77
N LEU A 62 0.01 2.55 -6.97
CA LEU A 62 -0.84 2.81 -5.80
C LEU A 62 -2.30 3.11 -6.17
N LYS A 63 -2.55 3.63 -7.38
CA LYS A 63 -3.91 3.87 -7.86
C LYS A 63 -4.60 2.53 -8.13
N ALA A 64 -3.94 1.63 -8.85
CA ALA A 64 -4.44 0.28 -9.06
C ALA A 64 -4.61 -0.47 -7.74
N LEU A 65 -3.68 -0.33 -6.80
CA LEU A 65 -3.76 -0.95 -5.48
C LEU A 65 -5.00 -0.48 -4.73
N TYR A 66 -5.24 0.83 -4.71
CA TYR A 66 -6.40 1.44 -4.08
C TYR A 66 -7.72 0.89 -4.65
N PHE A 67 -7.85 0.80 -5.97
CA PHE A 67 -9.07 0.30 -6.62
C PHE A 67 -9.29 -1.20 -6.45
N ASN A 68 -8.22 -2.01 -6.33
CA ASN A 68 -8.33 -3.45 -6.11
C ASN A 68 -8.35 -3.85 -4.62
N ALA A 69 -8.12 -2.89 -3.71
CA ALA A 69 -7.91 -3.16 -2.29
C ALA A 69 -9.06 -3.90 -1.60
N ILE A 70 -10.32 -3.58 -1.94
CA ILE A 70 -11.48 -4.23 -1.34
C ILE A 70 -11.45 -5.73 -1.64
N MET A 71 -11.38 -6.09 -2.93
CA MET A 71 -11.32 -7.48 -3.38
C MET A 71 -10.09 -8.22 -2.82
N ILE A 72 -8.92 -7.56 -2.77
CA ILE A 72 -7.71 -8.15 -2.19
C ILE A 72 -7.92 -8.47 -0.71
N ASN A 73 -8.44 -7.51 0.07
CA ASN A 73 -8.68 -7.69 1.50
C ASN A 73 -9.74 -8.76 1.78
N GLU A 74 -10.83 -8.79 1.02
CA GLU A 74 -11.87 -9.81 1.15
C GLU A 74 -11.33 -11.24 1.00
N LYS A 75 -10.45 -11.45 0.01
CA LYS A 75 -9.82 -12.76 -0.19
C LYS A 75 -8.83 -13.12 0.91
N ILE A 76 -8.05 -12.15 1.38
CA ILE A 76 -7.16 -12.35 2.53
C ILE A 76 -7.99 -12.76 3.75
N ASP A 77 -9.10 -12.06 4.01
CA ASP A 77 -10.01 -12.37 5.12
C ASP A 77 -10.62 -13.76 4.98
N LEU A 78 -10.97 -14.18 3.75
CA LEU A 78 -11.47 -15.53 3.49
C LEU A 78 -10.43 -16.61 3.80
N GLU A 79 -9.16 -16.40 3.43
CA GLU A 79 -8.07 -17.34 3.79
C GLU A 79 -7.85 -17.40 5.31
N ILE A 80 -7.84 -16.26 5.98
CA ILE A 80 -7.71 -16.21 7.46
C ILE A 80 -8.89 -16.91 8.13
N ALA A 81 -10.13 -16.59 7.73
CA ALA A 81 -11.33 -17.12 8.37
C ALA A 81 -11.48 -18.63 8.18
N THR A 82 -11.06 -19.16 7.02
CA THR A 82 -11.13 -20.60 6.73
C THR A 82 -9.92 -21.38 7.26
N GLY A 83 -8.82 -20.71 7.58
CA GLY A 83 -7.53 -21.34 7.91
C GLY A 83 -6.92 -22.12 6.75
N ARG A 84 -7.45 -21.99 5.52
CA ARG A 84 -6.98 -22.69 4.32
C ARG A 84 -5.97 -21.82 3.58
N TYR A 85 -4.76 -21.80 4.10
CA TYR A 85 -3.68 -20.99 3.54
C TYR A 85 -3.08 -21.61 2.28
N VAL A 86 -2.76 -20.76 1.32
CA VAL A 86 -2.05 -21.17 0.11
C VAL A 86 -0.59 -21.48 0.45
N ALA A 87 -0.25 -22.77 0.48
CA ALA A 87 1.06 -23.27 0.88
C ALA A 87 2.22 -22.72 0.05
N ARG A 88 2.07 -22.61 -1.28
CA ARG A 88 3.14 -22.07 -2.16
C ARG A 88 3.51 -20.62 -1.83
N LEU A 89 2.57 -19.84 -1.29
CA LEU A 89 2.78 -18.45 -0.91
C LEU A 89 3.31 -18.34 0.53
N GLY A 90 3.48 -19.45 1.25
CA GLY A 90 3.83 -19.46 2.66
C GLY A 90 2.85 -18.65 3.52
N ASN A 91 1.58 -18.56 3.12
CA ASN A 91 0.59 -17.74 3.83
C ASN A 91 0.32 -18.33 5.23
N ASN A 92 0.16 -17.44 6.20
CA ASN A 92 -0.34 -17.73 7.52
C ASN A 92 -1.09 -16.51 8.06
N GLN A 93 -1.74 -16.63 9.21
CA GLN A 93 -2.51 -15.52 9.77
C GLN A 93 -1.65 -14.26 9.99
N GLU A 94 -0.44 -14.42 10.54
CA GLU A 94 0.44 -13.31 10.90
C GLU A 94 0.86 -12.50 9.67
N ASN A 95 1.39 -13.17 8.64
CA ASN A 95 1.88 -12.49 7.45
C ASN A 95 0.74 -11.91 6.60
N LEU A 96 -0.45 -12.53 6.60
CA LEU A 96 -1.62 -11.97 5.93
C LEU A 96 -2.14 -10.73 6.65
N MET A 97 -2.13 -10.73 7.99
CA MET A 97 -2.44 -9.53 8.77
C MET A 97 -1.42 -8.41 8.56
N GLN A 98 -0.13 -8.75 8.43
CA GLN A 98 0.90 -7.80 8.06
C GLN A 98 0.68 -7.22 6.66
N LEU A 99 0.36 -8.06 5.67
CA LEU A 99 0.04 -7.63 4.30
C LEU A 99 -1.14 -6.66 4.28
N LYS A 100 -2.21 -6.92 5.04
CA LYS A 100 -3.35 -5.99 5.16
C LYS A 100 -2.93 -4.63 5.72
N LYS A 101 -2.04 -4.61 6.73
CA LYS A 101 -1.52 -3.35 7.30
C LYS A 101 -0.71 -2.56 6.27
N ILE A 102 0.15 -3.23 5.50
CA ILE A 102 0.95 -2.62 4.42
C ILE A 102 0.02 -2.01 3.37
N ILE A 103 -0.95 -2.79 2.86
CA ILE A 103 -1.92 -2.31 1.86
C ILE A 103 -2.67 -1.09 2.39
N LYS A 104 -3.08 -1.09 3.66
CA LYS A 104 -3.75 0.04 4.28
C LYS A 104 -2.88 1.30 4.28
N LYS A 105 -1.62 1.21 4.73
CA LYS A 105 -0.65 2.32 4.75
C LYS A 105 -0.48 2.94 3.36
N LEU A 106 -0.27 2.10 2.35
CA LEU A 106 -0.08 2.54 0.97
C LEU A 106 -1.34 3.18 0.37
N ASN A 107 -2.52 2.61 0.65
CA ASN A 107 -3.79 3.15 0.18
C ASN A 107 -4.17 4.48 0.85
N ASP A 108 -3.92 4.60 2.16
CA ASP A 108 -4.13 5.86 2.89
C ASP A 108 -3.18 6.94 2.36
N TYR A 109 -1.90 6.61 2.13
CA TYR A 109 -0.94 7.51 1.48
C TYR A 109 -1.44 8.01 0.12
N TYR A 110 -1.86 7.09 -0.76
CA TYR A 110 -2.43 7.45 -2.06
C TYR A 110 -3.66 8.34 -1.93
N ARG A 111 -4.62 7.95 -1.08
CA ARG A 111 -5.88 8.69 -0.89
C ARG A 111 -5.64 10.11 -0.38
N GLU A 112 -4.72 10.29 0.55
CA GLU A 112 -4.53 11.55 1.26
C GLU A 112 -3.66 12.54 0.49
N PHE A 113 -2.65 12.05 -0.23
CA PHE A 113 -1.61 12.91 -0.80
C PHE A 113 -1.47 12.85 -2.32
N LEU A 114 -1.76 11.71 -2.96
CA LEU A 114 -1.49 11.53 -4.40
C LEU A 114 -2.73 11.58 -5.28
N ARG A 115 -3.90 11.20 -4.76
CA ARG A 115 -5.14 11.17 -5.52
C ARG A 115 -5.57 12.58 -5.89
N GLU A 116 -5.78 12.82 -7.18
CA GLU A 116 -6.42 14.04 -7.68
C GLU A 116 -7.81 14.20 -7.02
N ARG A 117 -8.05 15.38 -6.44
CA ARG A 117 -9.28 15.72 -5.73
C ARG A 117 -10.30 16.37 -6.65
#